data_AF-A0A3A5JIQ2-F1
#
_entry.id   AF-A0A3A5JIQ2-F1
#
_cell.length_a   1.000
_cell.length_b   1.000
_cell.length_c   1.000
_cell.angle_alpha   90.00
_cell.angle_beta   90.00
_cell.angle_gamma   90.00
#
_symmetry.space_group_name_H-M   'P 1'
#
loop_
_entity.id
_entity.type
_entity.pdbx_description
1 polymer ?
#
loop_
_entity_poly.entity_id
_entity_poly.type
_entity_poly.pdbx_seq_one_letter_code
_entity_poly.pdbx_strand_id
1 'polypeptide(L)'
;MSFTADLGKFAARAKGNIDTATRQATVLLAKGVILKSPFDTGRFRANWQFSAAGIQRATSMAVDPDGQVTLHRLVADIKQTRAGGVTYLSNSLPYAV
;
A
#
# COMPACT_ATOMS: atom_id res chain seq x y z
N MET A 1 -16.49 35.22 -9.43
CA MET A 1 -16.17 34.32 -8.30
C MET A 1 -17.40 34.24 -7.42
N SER A 2 -17.94 33.05 -7.18
CA SER A 2 -19.16 32.85 -6.39
C SER A 2 -18.83 31.98 -5.18
N PHE A 3 -19.30 32.37 -4.00
CA PHE A 3 -19.09 31.65 -2.74
C PHE A 3 -19.41 30.15 -2.83
N THR A 4 -20.45 29.78 -3.58
CA THR A 4 -20.83 28.37 -3.82
C THR A 4 -19.73 27.59 -4.56
N ALA A 5 -19.07 28.22 -5.54
CA ALA A 5 -17.97 27.59 -6.26
C ALA A 5 -16.74 27.39 -5.36
N ASP A 6 -16.52 28.30 -4.41
CA ASP A 6 -15.41 28.20 -3.46
C ASP A 6 -15.68 27.15 -2.38
N LEU A 7 -16.94 26.98 -1.94
CA LEU A 7 -17.35 25.88 -1.06
C LEU A 7 -17.14 24.51 -1.73
N GLY A 8 -17.48 24.40 -3.02
CA GLY A 8 -17.22 23.20 -3.82
C GLY A 8 -15.72 22.87 -3.93
N LYS A 9 -14.88 23.87 -4.19
CA LYS A 9 -13.41 23.72 -4.21
C LYS A 9 -12.86 23.31 -2.85
N PHE A 10 -13.37 23.89 -1.77
CA PHE A 10 -12.96 23.54 -0.41
C PHE A 10 -13.30 22.08 -0.08
N ALA A 11 -14.52 21.64 -0.37
CA ALA A 11 -14.92 20.25 -0.16
C ALA A 11 -14.07 19.27 -0.99
N ALA A 12 -13.76 19.60 -2.24
CA ALA A 12 -12.89 18.78 -3.09
C ALA A 12 -11.45 18.69 -2.53
N ARG A 13 -10.90 19.82 -2.04
CA ARG A 13 -9.59 19.85 -1.37
C ARG A 13 -9.57 19.02 -0.10
N ALA A 14 -10.59 19.15 0.74
CA ALA A 14 -10.71 18.37 1.97
C ALA A 14 -10.74 16.86 1.69
N LYS A 15 -11.49 16.41 0.68
CA LYS A 15 -11.50 15.00 0.24
C LYS A 15 -10.12 14.55 -0.26
N GLY A 16 -9.46 15.35 -1.09
CA GLY A 16 -8.11 15.04 -1.58
C GLY A 16 -7.05 14.93 -0.46
N ASN A 17 -7.18 15.72 0.60
CA ASN A 17 -6.32 15.64 1.78
C ASN A 17 -6.51 14.31 2.53
N ILE A 18 -7.76 13.86 2.68
CA ILE A 18 -8.08 12.57 3.31
C ILE A 18 -7.50 11.41 2.48
N ASP A 19 -7.70 11.41 1.16
CA ASP A 19 -7.11 10.39 0.28
C ASP A 19 -5.59 10.34 0.37
N THR A 20 -4.94 11.50 0.52
CA THR A 20 -3.49 11.59 0.66
C THR A 20 -3.02 11.04 2.00
N ALA A 21 -3.69 11.41 3.10
CA ALA A 21 -3.37 10.93 4.44
C ALA A 21 -3.56 9.40 4.55
N THR A 22 -4.65 8.85 4.02
CA THR A 22 -4.90 7.41 4.01
C THR A 22 -3.81 6.67 3.23
N ARG A 23 -3.46 7.13 2.02
CA ARG A 23 -2.39 6.51 1.22
C ARG A 23 -1.04 6.56 1.92
N GLN A 24 -0.69 7.69 2.54
CA GLN A 24 0.56 7.82 3.29
C GLN A 24 0.61 6.86 4.48
N ALA A 25 -0.48 6.72 5.25
CA ALA A 25 -0.56 5.77 6.35
C ALA A 25 -0.37 4.32 5.86
N THR A 26 -1.03 3.94 4.76
CA THR A 26 -0.88 2.61 4.16
C THR A 26 0.55 2.36 3.67
N VAL A 27 1.21 3.35 3.07
CA VAL A 27 2.62 3.25 2.65
C VAL A 27 3.56 3.05 3.85
N LEU A 28 3.35 3.80 4.94
CA LEU A 28 4.15 3.66 6.16
C LEU A 28 3.98 2.27 6.79
N LEU A 29 2.75 1.75 6.80
CA LEU A 29 2.47 0.39 7.24
C LEU A 29 3.18 -0.64 6.36
N ALA A 30 3.03 -0.55 5.03
CA ALA A 30 3.69 -1.46 4.10
C ALA A 30 5.22 -1.44 4.25
N LYS A 31 5.81 -0.24 4.35
CA LYS A 31 7.24 -0.07 4.63
C LYS A 31 7.65 -0.75 5.93
N GLY A 32 6.88 -0.51 7.01
CA GLY A 32 7.15 -1.11 8.31
C GLY A 32 7.12 -2.64 8.27
N VAL A 33 6.11 -3.21 7.63
CA VAL A 33 5.93 -4.66 7.51
C VAL A 33 7.05 -5.28 6.66
N ILE A 34 7.34 -4.73 5.47
CA ILE A 34 8.37 -5.28 4.57
C ILE A 34 9.76 -5.21 5.22
N LEU A 35 10.16 -4.05 5.76
CA LEU A 35 11.51 -3.87 6.27
C LEU A 35 11.76 -4.58 7.60
N LYS A 36 10.73 -4.74 8.44
CA LYS A 36 10.83 -5.52 9.69
C LYS A 36 10.67 -7.01 9.49
N SER A 37 10.21 -7.44 8.32
CA SER A 37 10.09 -8.86 8.01
C SER A 37 11.46 -9.54 8.05
N PRO A 38 11.53 -10.80 8.55
CA PRO A 38 12.76 -11.58 8.54
C PRO A 38 13.22 -11.77 7.10
N PHE A 39 14.53 -11.72 6.91
CA PHE A 39 15.15 -12.02 5.62
C PHE A 39 16.28 -13.01 5.86
N ASP A 40 16.28 -14.05 5.05
CA ASP A 40 17.43 -14.93 4.85
C ASP A 40 17.99 -14.59 3.45
N THR A 41 17.40 -15.19 2.42
CA THR A 41 17.72 -14.84 1.02
C THR A 41 17.02 -13.57 0.54
N GLY A 42 15.89 -13.19 1.14
CA GLY A 42 15.07 -12.03 0.73
C GLY A 42 13.73 -12.39 0.05
N ARG A 43 13.44 -13.68 -0.15
CA ARG A 43 12.17 -14.13 -0.77
C ARG A 43 10.93 -13.75 0.05
N PHE A 44 11.04 -13.81 1.38
CA PHE A 44 9.91 -13.47 2.25
C PHE A 44 9.50 -11.99 2.09
N ARG A 45 10.49 -11.08 2.08
CA ARG A 45 10.29 -9.65 1.81
C ARG A 45 9.71 -9.42 0.40
N ALA A 46 10.21 -10.16 -0.60
CA ALA A 46 9.77 -10.06 -1.98
C ALA A 46 8.29 -10.40 -2.20
N ASN A 47 7.73 -11.27 -1.36
CA ASN A 47 6.39 -11.84 -1.58
C ASN A 47 5.25 -11.01 -0.97
N TRP A 48 5.52 -9.88 -0.32
CA TRP A 48 4.44 -9.01 0.17
C TRP A 48 3.60 -8.50 -1.01
N GLN A 49 2.28 -8.69 -0.94
CA GLN A 49 1.32 -8.31 -1.97
C GLN A 49 0.33 -7.30 -1.42
N PHE A 50 -0.09 -6.34 -2.24
CA PHE A 50 -1.10 -5.34 -1.90
C PHE A 50 -2.28 -5.40 -2.87
N SER A 51 -3.50 -5.29 -2.36
CA SER A 51 -4.71 -5.28 -3.18
C SER A 51 -5.86 -4.58 -2.47
N ALA A 52 -6.65 -3.80 -3.20
CA ALA A 52 -7.92 -3.25 -2.73
C ALA A 52 -9.14 -4.12 -3.10
N ALA A 53 -8.93 -5.20 -3.87
CA ALA A 53 -10.00 -6.07 -4.38
C ALA A 53 -10.11 -7.43 -3.64
N GLY A 54 -9.32 -7.62 -2.57
CA GLY A 54 -9.28 -8.87 -1.79
C GLY A 54 -7.86 -9.39 -1.58
N ILE A 55 -7.74 -10.45 -0.77
CA ILE A 55 -6.47 -11.07 -0.42
C ILE A 55 -5.83 -11.74 -1.65
N GLN A 56 -4.62 -11.31 -2.00
CA GLN A 56 -3.83 -11.96 -3.05
C GLN A 56 -3.06 -13.15 -2.46
N ARG A 57 -3.27 -14.33 -3.04
CA ARG A 57 -2.65 -15.59 -2.62
C ARG A 57 -1.50 -16.05 -3.52
N ALA A 58 -1.17 -15.28 -4.55
CA ALA A 58 -0.06 -15.59 -5.44
C ALA A 58 1.27 -15.58 -4.67
N THR A 59 2.15 -16.51 -5.03
CA THR A 59 3.52 -16.55 -4.50
C THR A 59 4.51 -16.33 -5.63
N SER A 60 5.68 -15.80 -5.28
CA SER A 60 6.78 -15.57 -6.20
C SER A 60 8.06 -16.26 -5.73
N MET A 61 8.95 -16.54 -6.69
CA MET A 61 10.34 -16.93 -6.43
C MET A 61 11.30 -15.73 -6.47
N ALA A 62 10.78 -14.53 -6.68
CA ALA A 62 11.57 -13.30 -6.61
C ALA A 62 12.22 -13.14 -5.24
N VAL A 63 13.35 -12.45 -5.23
CA VAL A 63 14.17 -12.23 -4.06
C VAL A 63 14.47 -10.73 -3.98
N ASP A 64 14.27 -10.14 -2.81
CA ASP A 64 14.45 -8.71 -2.56
C ASP A 64 15.01 -8.52 -1.14
N PRO A 65 16.33 -8.67 -0.96
CA PRO A 65 16.95 -8.62 0.37
C PRO A 65 16.71 -7.29 1.07
N ASP A 66 16.80 -6.18 0.33
CA ASP A 66 16.62 -4.82 0.88
C ASP A 66 15.15 -4.40 0.98
N GLY A 67 14.23 -5.19 0.41
CA GLY A 67 12.79 -4.93 0.41
C GLY A 67 12.37 -3.72 -0.44
N GLN A 68 13.30 -3.06 -1.14
CA GLN A 68 13.04 -1.81 -1.84
C GLN A 68 12.22 -2.04 -3.10
N VAL A 69 12.51 -3.10 -3.86
CA VAL A 69 11.78 -3.39 -5.11
C VAL A 69 10.31 -3.64 -4.80
N THR A 70 10.05 -4.42 -3.74
CA THR A 70 8.70 -4.75 -3.27
C THR A 70 8.01 -3.51 -2.73
N LEU A 71 8.71 -2.70 -1.93
CA LEU A 71 8.16 -1.45 -1.41
C LEU A 71 7.76 -0.50 -2.54
N HIS A 72 8.62 -0.30 -3.54
CA HIS A 72 8.34 0.57 -4.68
C HIS A 72 7.10 0.11 -5.47
N ARG A 73 6.97 -1.20 -5.70
CA ARG A 73 5.79 -1.79 -6.33
C ARG A 73 4.53 -1.52 -5.51
N LEU A 74 4.55 -1.83 -4.21
CA LEU A 74 3.40 -1.64 -3.33
C LEU A 74 3.01 -0.17 -3.22
N VAL A 75 3.97 0.76 -3.19
CA VAL A 75 3.71 2.20 -3.22
C VAL A 75 3.00 2.61 -4.51
N ALA A 76 3.36 2.02 -5.66
CA ALA A 76 2.69 2.30 -6.93
C ALA A 76 1.22 1.83 -6.90
N ASP A 77 0.96 0.66 -6.31
CA ASP A 77 -0.40 0.11 -6.19
C ASP A 77 -1.25 0.92 -5.19
N ILE A 78 -0.67 1.29 -4.03
CA ILE A 78 -1.35 2.12 -3.01
C ILE A 78 -1.74 3.49 -3.58
N LYS A 79 -0.93 4.09 -4.46
CA LYS A 79 -1.24 5.39 -5.06
C LYS A 79 -2.58 5.40 -5.81
N GLN A 80 -3.02 4.24 -6.32
CA GLN A 80 -4.25 4.09 -7.09
C GLN A 80 -5.50 3.98 -6.19
N THR A 81 -5.35 3.84 -4.86
CA THR A 81 -6.47 3.70 -3.94
C THR A 81 -7.05 5.06 -3.50
N ARG A 82 -8.27 5.01 -2.97
CA ARG A 82 -8.98 6.15 -2.36
C ARG A 82 -9.35 5.80 -0.92
N ALA A 83 -9.64 6.83 -0.12
CA ALA A 83 -10.12 6.65 1.23
C ALA A 83 -11.50 5.98 1.27
N GLY A 84 -11.80 5.31 2.39
CA GLY A 84 -13.09 4.67 2.66
C GLY A 84 -13.23 3.22 2.18
N GLY A 85 -12.22 2.66 1.52
CA GLY A 85 -12.17 1.24 1.14
C GLY A 85 -11.35 0.37 2.09
N VAL A 86 -11.47 -0.95 1.94
CA VAL A 86 -10.61 -1.93 2.62
C VAL A 86 -9.45 -2.30 1.70
N THR A 87 -8.24 -2.24 2.21
CA THR A 87 -7.03 -2.67 1.49
C THR A 87 -6.37 -3.82 2.23
N TYR A 88 -5.87 -4.78 1.50
CA TYR A 88 -5.23 -5.99 2.00
C TYR A 88 -3.74 -5.94 1.72
N LEU A 89 -2.95 -6.26 2.74
CA LEU A 89 -1.52 -6.54 2.63
C LEU A 89 -1.34 -8.00 3.03
N SER A 90 -0.87 -8.85 2.12
CA SER A 90 -0.80 -10.30 2.35
C SER A 90 0.55 -10.87 1.92
N ASN A 91 0.99 -11.89 2.67
CA ASN A 91 2.07 -12.77 2.26
C ASN A 91 1.52 -14.19 2.28
N SER A 92 1.63 -14.91 1.16
CA SER A 92 1.02 -16.24 1.02
C SER A 92 2.05 -17.35 0.81
N LEU A 93 3.31 -17.10 1.19
CA LEU A 93 4.30 -18.16 1.26
C LEU A 93 3.87 -19.23 2.27
N PRO A 94 4.12 -20.52 2.01
CA PRO A 94 3.71 -21.60 2.93
C PRO A 94 4.26 -21.47 4.35
N TYR A 95 5.38 -20.76 4.51
CA TYR A 95 6.05 -20.50 5.80
C TYR A 95 5.74 -19.10 6.37
N ALA A 96 4.82 -18.35 5.77
CA ALA A 96 4.30 -17.09 6.31
C ALA A 96 3.11 -17.41 7.23
N VAL A 97 3.38 -17.98 8.40
CA VAL A 97 2.38 -18.33 9.42
C VAL A 97 2.37 -17.27 10.52
#